data_AF-A0A8H5PVA7-F1
#
_entry.id   AF-A0A8H5PVA7-F1
#
_cell.length_a   1.000
_cell.length_b   1.000
_cell.length_c   1.000
_cell.angle_alpha   90.00
_cell.angle_beta   90.00
_cell.angle_gamma   90.00
#
_symmetry.space_group_name_H-M   'P 1'
#
loop_
_entity.id
_entity.type
_entity.pdbx_description
1 polymer ?
#
loop_
_entity_poly.entity_id
_entity_poly.type
_entity_poly.pdbx_seq_one_letter_code
_entity_poly.pdbx_strand_id
1 'polypeptide(L)'
;MAFLELTAPRSSFAESTSTINSEDNKLVALTPPAPAFAELANSTSAEFDVDNTDKVSLQFPISNHELKKPKAFDLIIANLNAMRAKVQALESENKELKSQVKIEKSFKEHFTNSLDEANRNWHSSEVEAATKVQALESENNELKAQIEDEKSSKEQISKTLDEAKRDWHSAELAVIVKVRSLESEINDLKDQVENEKSSKERLSKDLDEVNRNLHSAELEATTKIQVLESENSEFKAQVEYEKSFKQHYSDSLDEVNRNWHNAEFNAAAKNAELCRVRERLSLVEAEAAEQAQLHAVKEQNIQIHAQFRVQFILTTYHHVQVLKHMMHDWKAQVEQKIDEDYEKNKENESDATSLDAEYERLKSLIEGHDYIINNIKKGNEKFVDSIKDIRELENPTPVAELAADRFEAFLHEREKMVAQLESEKQEFVQTVNDNWEFDSQMTDEVAEEMIEIPIDNKEKTKADRKKAKNAAKKAAKKAKKANAKKANAEK
;
A
#
# COMPACT_ATOMS: atom_id res chain seq x y z
N MET A 1 4.85 -42.96 2.40
CA MET A 1 3.90 -43.84 3.12
C MET A 1 2.82 -44.16 2.10
N ALA A 2 2.73 -45.35 1.51
CA ALA A 2 3.06 -46.70 1.99
C ALA A 2 2.17 -47.14 3.16
N PHE A 3 1.02 -47.69 2.81
CA PHE A 3 0.42 -48.86 3.48
C PHE A 3 -0.12 -49.78 2.39
N LEU A 4 0.24 -51.07 2.46
CA LEU A 4 -0.43 -52.14 1.73
C LEU A 4 -1.56 -52.65 2.61
N GLU A 5 -2.65 -53.11 2.00
CA GLU A 5 -3.44 -54.16 2.65
C GLU A 5 -3.97 -55.15 1.60
N LEU A 6 -3.61 -56.42 1.80
CA LEU A 6 -4.00 -57.56 0.98
C LEU A 6 -5.16 -58.25 1.70
N THR A 7 -6.27 -58.50 1.01
CA THR A 7 -7.34 -59.33 1.57
C THR A 7 -7.86 -60.33 0.55
N ALA A 8 -7.69 -61.62 0.86
CA ALA A 8 -8.35 -62.73 0.19
C ALA A 8 -8.79 -63.74 1.25
N PRO A 9 -10.03 -64.27 1.17
CA PRO A 9 -10.40 -65.46 1.92
C PRO A 9 -11.05 -66.57 1.07
N ARG A 10 -10.53 -67.79 1.24
CA ARG A 10 -11.20 -69.11 1.41
C ARG A 10 -12.40 -69.47 0.50
N SER A 11 -12.47 -70.63 -0.17
CA SER A 11 -12.16 -72.04 0.19
C SER A 11 -13.27 -72.82 0.94
N SER A 12 -13.91 -73.74 0.20
CA SER A 12 -14.58 -74.98 0.63
C SER A 12 -14.65 -75.90 -0.61
N PHE A 13 -14.19 -77.16 -0.65
CA PHE A 13 -14.71 -78.39 0.00
C PHE A 13 -16.22 -78.63 -0.27
N ALA A 14 -16.71 -79.80 -0.69
CA ALA A 14 -16.11 -81.14 -0.96
C ALA A 14 -16.50 -81.59 -2.41
N GLU A 15 -15.97 -82.61 -3.10
CA GLU A 15 -15.47 -83.96 -2.76
C GLU A 15 -16.54 -84.96 -2.28
N SER A 16 -16.94 -85.89 -3.16
CA SER A 16 -17.67 -87.13 -2.83
C SER A 16 -17.64 -88.09 -4.03
N THR A 17 -16.72 -89.05 -3.99
CA THR A 17 -16.77 -90.24 -4.85
C THR A 17 -17.51 -91.37 -4.13
N SER A 18 -18.22 -92.22 -4.87
CA SER A 18 -18.57 -93.56 -4.40
C SER A 18 -18.44 -94.58 -5.52
N THR A 19 -17.96 -95.75 -5.15
CA THR A 19 -17.74 -96.94 -5.99
C THR A 19 -18.12 -98.14 -5.10
N ILE A 20 -17.90 -99.38 -5.55
CA ILE A 20 -18.24 -100.63 -4.81
C ILE A 20 -19.76 -100.91 -4.93
N ASN A 21 -20.25 -102.11 -5.27
CA ASN A 21 -19.72 -103.43 -4.91
C ASN A 21 -19.80 -104.51 -6.01
N SER A 22 -19.14 -105.65 -5.79
CA SER A 22 -19.12 -106.83 -6.67
C SER A 22 -18.80 -108.10 -5.87
N GLU A 23 -19.66 -109.13 -5.92
CA GLU A 23 -19.42 -110.55 -5.57
C GLU A 23 -20.67 -111.33 -6.07
N ASP A 24 -20.64 -112.43 -6.84
CA ASP A 24 -19.85 -113.68 -6.91
C ASP A 24 -20.55 -114.87 -6.20
N ASN A 25 -20.88 -115.93 -6.95
CA ASN A 25 -21.06 -117.28 -6.41
C ASN A 25 -21.06 -118.40 -7.48
N LYS A 26 -20.88 -119.66 -7.05
CA LYS A 26 -20.27 -120.73 -7.87
C LYS A 26 -21.13 -121.99 -8.13
N LEU A 27 -20.86 -122.57 -9.30
CA LEU A 27 -20.69 -124.00 -9.63
C LEU A 27 -21.26 -125.08 -8.67
N VAL A 28 -22.04 -126.00 -9.25
CA VAL A 28 -21.91 -127.45 -8.99
C VAL A 28 -21.93 -128.18 -10.34
N ALA A 29 -21.12 -129.23 -10.49
CA ALA A 29 -21.13 -130.16 -11.62
C ALA A 29 -20.83 -131.58 -11.14
N LEU A 30 -21.46 -132.59 -11.76
CA LEU A 30 -21.13 -134.02 -11.60
C LEU A 30 -21.37 -134.75 -12.95
N THR A 31 -20.72 -135.89 -13.14
CA THR A 31 -20.66 -136.61 -14.43
C THR A 31 -20.65 -138.16 -14.20
N PRO A 32 -20.51 -139.05 -15.21
CA PRO A 32 -21.31 -140.28 -15.34
C PRO A 32 -20.70 -141.50 -14.61
N PRO A 33 -21.31 -142.71 -14.73
CA PRO A 33 -20.71 -143.68 -15.67
C PRO A 33 -21.69 -144.64 -16.39
N ALA A 34 -21.11 -145.50 -17.25
CA ALA A 34 -21.63 -146.76 -17.81
C ALA A 34 -20.41 -147.73 -17.93
N PRO A 35 -20.46 -148.94 -18.54
CA PRO A 35 -21.56 -149.88 -18.86
C PRO A 35 -21.30 -151.29 -18.23
N ALA A 36 -21.97 -152.38 -18.70
CA ALA A 36 -21.35 -153.73 -18.93
C ALA A 36 -22.36 -154.84 -19.34
N PHE A 37 -21.84 -155.93 -19.97
CA PHE A 37 -22.49 -157.21 -20.32
C PHE A 37 -21.83 -158.38 -19.54
N ALA A 38 -22.55 -159.50 -19.32
CA ALA A 38 -22.06 -160.91 -19.18
C ALA A 38 -23.28 -161.86 -19.02
N GLU A 39 -23.48 -162.95 -19.80
CA GLU A 39 -22.97 -164.35 -19.65
C GLU A 39 -23.54 -165.12 -18.41
N LEU A 40 -23.75 -166.46 -18.35
CA LEU A 40 -23.49 -167.62 -19.24
C LEU A 40 -24.38 -168.85 -18.84
N ALA A 41 -24.40 -169.93 -19.66
CA ALA A 41 -24.38 -171.36 -19.25
C ALA A 41 -25.62 -172.06 -18.56
N ASN A 42 -25.84 -173.39 -18.63
CA ASN A 42 -25.53 -174.46 -19.64
C ASN A 42 -26.20 -175.83 -19.29
N SER A 43 -26.18 -176.79 -20.26
CA SER A 43 -26.14 -178.29 -20.09
C SER A 43 -27.37 -179.10 -19.58
N THR A 44 -27.73 -180.36 -19.97
CA THR A 44 -27.09 -181.57 -20.63
C THR A 44 -26.76 -182.70 -19.61
N SER A 45 -27.07 -184.02 -19.72
CA SER A 45 -27.61 -184.90 -20.81
C SER A 45 -28.26 -186.25 -20.33
N ALA A 46 -28.73 -187.09 -21.29
CA ALA A 46 -28.81 -188.59 -21.31
C ALA A 46 -29.87 -189.33 -20.41
N GLU A 47 -30.16 -190.66 -20.52
CA GLU A 47 -29.56 -191.79 -21.29
C GLU A 47 -30.58 -192.94 -21.66
N PHE A 48 -30.10 -194.11 -22.14
CA PHE A 48 -30.80 -195.30 -22.71
C PHE A 48 -31.12 -196.44 -21.69
N ASP A 49 -32.01 -197.41 -22.01
CA ASP A 49 -31.67 -198.77 -22.57
C ASP A 49 -32.88 -199.76 -22.67
N VAL A 50 -32.65 -201.08 -22.90
CA VAL A 50 -33.50 -202.05 -23.65
C VAL A 50 -33.82 -203.40 -22.92
N ASP A 51 -34.68 -204.24 -23.55
CA ASP A 51 -34.90 -205.71 -23.38
C ASP A 51 -35.89 -206.20 -22.27
N ASN A 52 -36.45 -207.44 -22.25
CA ASN A 52 -36.18 -208.67 -23.03
C ASN A 52 -37.43 -209.57 -23.30
N THR A 53 -37.25 -210.80 -23.81
CA THR A 53 -38.24 -211.78 -24.34
C THR A 53 -38.17 -213.16 -23.64
N ASP A 54 -39.26 -213.95 -23.54
CA ASP A 54 -39.18 -215.44 -23.71
C ASP A 54 -40.54 -216.17 -23.97
N LYS A 55 -40.49 -217.52 -24.13
CA LYS A 55 -41.58 -218.48 -24.44
C LYS A 55 -41.64 -219.63 -23.40
N VAL A 56 -42.62 -220.57 -23.54
CA VAL A 56 -42.47 -222.07 -23.50
C VAL A 56 -43.85 -222.77 -23.62
N SER A 57 -43.89 -224.11 -23.79
CA SER A 57 -45.05 -224.98 -24.12
C SER A 57 -45.00 -226.32 -23.35
N LEU A 58 -46.08 -227.15 -23.32
CA LEU A 58 -46.05 -228.65 -23.24
C LEU A 58 -47.46 -229.33 -23.31
N GLN A 59 -47.54 -230.67 -23.18
CA GLN A 59 -48.62 -231.58 -23.68
C GLN A 59 -49.18 -232.56 -22.58
N PHE A 60 -50.04 -233.60 -22.76
CA PHE A 60 -50.47 -234.35 -23.97
C PHE A 60 -51.86 -235.10 -23.97
N PRO A 61 -52.12 -236.24 -23.28
CA PRO A 61 -52.54 -237.46 -24.05
C PRO A 61 -53.87 -238.23 -23.71
N ILE A 62 -54.68 -238.51 -24.76
CA ILE A 62 -55.60 -239.69 -24.97
C ILE A 62 -56.84 -239.70 -23.97
N SER A 63 -57.93 -240.52 -23.98
CA SER A 63 -58.29 -241.84 -24.54
C SER A 63 -59.80 -242.14 -24.76
N ASN A 64 -60.09 -242.95 -25.81
CA ASN A 64 -61.15 -243.97 -26.06
C ASN A 64 -62.70 -243.73 -25.96
N HIS A 65 -63.39 -244.40 -26.91
CA HIS A 65 -64.81 -244.80 -27.07
C HIS A 65 -65.96 -243.76 -27.25
N GLU A 66 -66.25 -243.48 -28.53
CA GLU A 66 -67.49 -243.91 -29.23
C GLU A 66 -68.91 -243.56 -28.69
N LEU A 67 -69.60 -242.57 -29.30
CA LEU A 67 -70.64 -242.80 -30.36
C LEU A 67 -71.45 -241.55 -30.77
N LYS A 68 -71.49 -241.27 -32.10
CA LYS A 68 -72.59 -240.63 -32.86
C LYS A 68 -73.19 -239.26 -32.41
N LYS A 69 -72.55 -238.15 -32.81
CA LYS A 69 -73.03 -237.20 -33.87
C LYS A 69 -72.20 -235.88 -33.92
N PRO A 70 -71.76 -235.37 -35.09
CA PRO A 70 -70.88 -234.19 -35.18
C PRO A 70 -71.54 -232.90 -35.76
N LYS A 71 -71.06 -231.72 -35.32
CA LYS A 71 -70.80 -230.48 -36.12
C LYS A 71 -70.65 -229.17 -35.31
N ALA A 72 -71.04 -229.12 -34.04
CA ALA A 72 -71.25 -227.83 -33.34
C ALA A 72 -69.99 -227.14 -32.77
N PHE A 73 -68.91 -227.88 -32.49
CA PHE A 73 -67.82 -227.37 -31.63
C PHE A 73 -66.80 -226.48 -32.34
N ASP A 74 -66.45 -226.79 -33.59
CA ASP A 74 -65.36 -226.11 -34.32
C ASP A 74 -65.63 -224.62 -34.56
N LEU A 75 -66.91 -224.24 -34.68
CA LEU A 75 -67.37 -222.87 -34.90
C LEU A 75 -67.06 -221.95 -33.70
N ILE A 76 -67.08 -222.48 -32.47
CA ILE A 76 -66.88 -221.71 -31.24
C ILE A 76 -65.41 -221.28 -31.11
N ILE A 77 -64.47 -222.18 -31.43
CA ILE A 77 -63.03 -221.90 -31.33
C ILE A 77 -62.58 -220.85 -32.36
N ALA A 78 -63.13 -220.90 -33.58
CA ALA A 78 -62.83 -219.89 -34.61
C ALA A 78 -63.21 -218.46 -34.17
N ASN A 79 -64.41 -218.29 -33.60
CA ASN A 79 -64.94 -216.97 -33.23
C ASN A 79 -64.18 -216.33 -32.06
N LEU A 80 -63.69 -217.15 -31.12
CA LEU A 80 -62.96 -216.69 -29.93
C LEU A 80 -61.57 -216.11 -30.29
N ASN A 81 -60.90 -216.69 -31.30
CA ASN A 81 -59.65 -216.15 -31.84
C ASN A 81 -59.85 -214.82 -32.60
N ALA A 82 -60.95 -214.68 -33.34
CA ALA A 82 -61.28 -213.44 -34.04
C ALA A 82 -61.47 -212.24 -33.09
N MET A 83 -62.09 -212.46 -31.92
CA MET A 83 -62.24 -211.40 -30.91
C MET A 83 -60.89 -210.99 -30.30
N ARG A 84 -59.98 -211.94 -30.02
CA ARG A 84 -58.65 -211.63 -29.45
C ARG A 84 -57.82 -210.73 -30.36
N ALA A 85 -57.81 -210.99 -31.67
CA ALA A 85 -57.13 -210.12 -32.65
C ALA A 85 -57.70 -208.70 -32.67
N LYS A 86 -59.03 -208.55 -32.50
CA LYS A 86 -59.71 -207.25 -32.52
C LYS A 86 -59.39 -206.38 -31.29
N VAL A 87 -59.10 -206.99 -30.14
CA VAL A 87 -58.66 -206.26 -28.94
C VAL A 87 -57.26 -205.68 -29.13
N GLN A 88 -56.30 -206.48 -29.65
CA GLN A 88 -54.93 -206.00 -29.84
C GLN A 88 -54.83 -204.82 -30.82
N ALA A 89 -55.68 -204.78 -31.86
CA ALA A 89 -55.77 -203.65 -32.78
C ALA A 89 -56.17 -202.33 -32.08
N LEU A 90 -57.16 -202.39 -31.19
CA LEU A 90 -57.63 -201.24 -30.40
C LEU A 90 -56.59 -200.80 -29.35
N GLU A 91 -55.80 -201.73 -28.81
CA GLU A 91 -54.69 -201.39 -27.91
C GLU A 91 -53.56 -200.63 -28.63
N SER A 92 -53.25 -200.97 -29.88
CA SER A 92 -52.31 -200.18 -30.70
C SER A 92 -52.85 -198.78 -31.02
N GLU A 93 -54.11 -198.67 -31.43
CA GLU A 93 -54.75 -197.39 -31.80
C GLU A 93 -54.81 -196.39 -30.61
N ASN A 94 -55.12 -196.89 -29.41
CA ASN A 94 -55.16 -196.07 -28.18
C ASN A 94 -53.75 -195.60 -27.77
N LYS A 95 -52.70 -196.37 -28.09
CA LYS A 95 -51.30 -196.00 -27.84
C LYS A 95 -50.84 -194.91 -28.81
N GLU A 96 -51.25 -194.97 -30.06
CA GLU A 96 -51.01 -193.95 -31.10
C GLU A 96 -51.60 -192.59 -30.68
N LEU A 97 -52.91 -192.55 -30.37
CA LEU A 97 -53.64 -191.34 -30.00
C LEU A 97 -53.05 -190.65 -28.75
N LYS A 98 -52.59 -191.42 -27.76
CA LYS A 98 -51.91 -190.88 -26.56
C LYS A 98 -50.61 -190.14 -26.89
N SER A 99 -49.93 -190.48 -27.99
CA SER A 99 -48.72 -189.77 -28.42
C SER A 99 -49.07 -188.41 -29.06
N GLN A 100 -50.06 -188.38 -29.97
CA GLN A 100 -50.49 -187.17 -30.67
C GLN A 100 -50.99 -186.10 -29.70
N VAL A 101 -51.86 -186.45 -28.75
CA VAL A 101 -52.37 -185.52 -27.72
C VAL A 101 -51.25 -184.92 -26.87
N LYS A 102 -50.17 -185.67 -26.62
CA LYS A 102 -49.02 -185.16 -25.85
C LYS A 102 -48.19 -184.15 -26.68
N ILE A 103 -48.00 -184.40 -27.97
CA ILE A 103 -47.32 -183.48 -28.89
C ILE A 103 -48.13 -182.19 -29.05
N GLU A 104 -49.41 -182.30 -29.38
CA GLU A 104 -50.32 -181.15 -29.59
C GLU A 104 -50.39 -180.24 -28.36
N LYS A 105 -50.44 -180.82 -27.15
CA LYS A 105 -50.38 -180.06 -25.90
C LYS A 105 -49.10 -179.24 -25.77
N SER A 106 -47.94 -179.84 -26.06
CA SER A 106 -46.64 -179.13 -25.96
C SER A 106 -46.49 -178.02 -27.01
N PHE A 107 -47.01 -178.21 -28.23
CA PHE A 107 -47.04 -177.16 -29.25
C PHE A 107 -47.90 -175.97 -28.81
N LYS A 108 -49.09 -176.24 -28.26
CA LYS A 108 -50.00 -175.18 -27.79
C LYS A 108 -49.42 -174.36 -26.64
N GLU A 109 -48.73 -175.02 -25.72
CA GLU A 109 -48.04 -174.40 -24.58
C GLU A 109 -46.89 -173.49 -25.05
N HIS A 110 -46.09 -173.93 -26.04
CA HIS A 110 -45.06 -173.10 -26.67
C HIS A 110 -45.65 -171.89 -27.42
N PHE A 111 -46.80 -172.05 -28.06
CA PHE A 111 -47.46 -170.95 -28.78
C PHE A 111 -47.99 -169.87 -27.81
N THR A 112 -48.56 -170.26 -26.67
CA THR A 112 -49.00 -169.32 -25.63
C THR A 112 -47.81 -168.51 -25.08
N ASN A 113 -46.73 -169.17 -24.68
CA ASN A 113 -45.55 -168.50 -24.13
C ASN A 113 -44.95 -167.47 -25.10
N SER A 114 -44.91 -167.80 -26.41
CA SER A 114 -44.39 -166.87 -27.43
C SER A 114 -45.30 -165.68 -27.71
N LEU A 115 -46.60 -165.78 -27.40
CA LEU A 115 -47.56 -164.68 -27.55
C LEU A 115 -47.47 -163.71 -26.37
N ASP A 116 -47.36 -164.23 -25.15
CA ASP A 116 -47.21 -163.42 -23.94
C ASP A 116 -45.92 -162.61 -23.94
N GLU A 117 -44.82 -163.19 -24.44
CA GLU A 117 -43.53 -162.49 -24.56
C GLU A 117 -43.57 -161.34 -25.58
N ALA A 118 -44.30 -161.53 -26.69
CA ALA A 118 -44.52 -160.48 -27.68
C ALA A 118 -45.35 -159.31 -27.11
N ASN A 119 -46.41 -159.61 -26.35
CA ASN A 119 -47.24 -158.59 -25.69
C ASN A 119 -46.45 -157.76 -24.66
N ARG A 120 -45.56 -158.39 -23.89
CA ARG A 120 -44.67 -157.68 -22.93
C ARG A 120 -43.76 -156.67 -23.63
N ASN A 121 -43.10 -157.08 -24.71
CA ASN A 121 -42.21 -156.20 -25.47
C ASN A 121 -42.97 -155.04 -26.14
N TRP A 122 -44.21 -155.27 -26.60
CA TRP A 122 -45.05 -154.22 -27.15
C TRP A 122 -45.42 -153.16 -26.10
N HIS A 123 -45.98 -153.57 -24.95
CA HIS A 123 -46.32 -152.64 -23.86
C HIS A 123 -45.09 -151.91 -23.29
N SER A 124 -43.93 -152.56 -23.20
CA SER A 124 -42.70 -151.89 -22.75
C SER A 124 -42.30 -150.76 -23.70
N SER A 125 -42.47 -150.96 -25.02
CA SER A 125 -42.18 -149.95 -26.04
C SER A 125 -43.20 -148.80 -26.04
N GLU A 126 -44.48 -149.14 -25.81
CA GLU A 126 -45.59 -148.19 -25.67
C GLU A 126 -45.39 -147.24 -24.49
N VAL A 127 -44.99 -147.77 -23.33
CA VAL A 127 -44.69 -146.97 -22.11
C VAL A 127 -43.48 -146.06 -22.32
N GLU A 128 -42.41 -146.53 -22.97
CA GLU A 128 -41.23 -145.69 -23.25
C GLU A 128 -41.60 -144.53 -24.19
N ALA A 129 -42.39 -144.79 -25.24
CA ALA A 129 -42.87 -143.78 -26.17
C ALA A 129 -43.76 -142.74 -25.48
N ALA A 130 -44.72 -143.17 -24.65
CA ALA A 130 -45.58 -142.27 -23.89
C ALA A 130 -44.78 -141.37 -22.94
N THR A 131 -43.77 -141.94 -22.25
CA THR A 131 -42.89 -141.20 -21.33
C THR A 131 -42.09 -140.11 -22.07
N LYS A 132 -41.57 -140.42 -23.27
CA LYS A 132 -40.87 -139.44 -24.12
C LYS A 132 -41.79 -138.32 -24.62
N VAL A 133 -43.04 -138.62 -25.00
CA VAL A 133 -44.01 -137.61 -25.41
C VAL A 133 -44.33 -136.66 -24.26
N GLN A 134 -44.58 -137.20 -23.06
CA GLN A 134 -44.90 -136.38 -21.88
C GLN A 134 -43.73 -135.45 -21.47
N ALA A 135 -42.49 -135.93 -21.57
CA ALA A 135 -41.30 -135.10 -21.33
C ALA A 135 -41.20 -133.93 -22.32
N LEU A 136 -41.31 -134.20 -23.62
CA LEU A 136 -41.30 -133.16 -24.67
C LEU A 136 -42.46 -132.16 -24.54
N GLU A 137 -43.63 -132.62 -24.07
CA GLU A 137 -44.77 -131.74 -23.82
C GLU A 137 -44.53 -130.80 -22.62
N SER A 138 -43.84 -131.27 -21.56
CA SER A 138 -43.40 -130.38 -20.47
C SER A 138 -42.36 -129.35 -20.91
N GLU A 139 -41.34 -129.77 -21.68
CA GLU A 139 -40.28 -128.90 -22.21
C GLU A 139 -40.84 -127.80 -23.13
N ASN A 140 -41.78 -128.16 -24.02
CA ASN A 140 -42.43 -127.22 -24.93
C ASN A 140 -43.31 -126.18 -24.19
N ASN A 141 -43.93 -126.57 -23.08
CA ASN A 141 -44.69 -125.64 -22.24
C ASN A 141 -43.76 -124.70 -21.43
N GLU A 142 -42.60 -125.18 -20.96
CA GLU A 142 -41.61 -124.32 -20.29
C GLU A 142 -40.96 -123.32 -21.26
N LEU A 143 -40.60 -123.75 -22.48
CA LEU A 143 -40.10 -122.85 -23.53
C LEU A 143 -41.12 -121.76 -23.90
N LYS A 144 -42.43 -122.06 -23.91
CA LYS A 144 -43.47 -121.03 -24.11
C LYS A 144 -43.52 -120.01 -22.98
N ALA A 145 -43.33 -120.42 -21.73
CA ALA A 145 -43.28 -119.51 -20.60
C ALA A 145 -42.08 -118.56 -20.72
N GLN A 146 -40.88 -119.11 -20.99
CA GLN A 146 -39.66 -118.31 -21.20
C GLN A 146 -39.79 -117.31 -22.35
N ILE A 147 -40.46 -117.68 -23.46
CA ILE A 147 -40.71 -116.78 -24.60
C ILE A 147 -41.64 -115.60 -24.22
N GLU A 148 -42.68 -115.85 -23.43
CA GLU A 148 -43.62 -114.79 -23.02
C GLU A 148 -43.00 -113.87 -21.95
N ASP A 149 -42.18 -114.40 -21.04
CA ASP A 149 -41.38 -113.62 -20.09
C ASP A 149 -40.31 -112.77 -20.80
N GLU A 150 -39.59 -113.32 -21.80
CA GLU A 150 -38.68 -112.54 -22.65
C GLU A 150 -39.42 -111.41 -23.37
N LYS A 151 -40.61 -111.67 -23.88
CA LYS A 151 -41.44 -110.70 -24.62
C LYS A 151 -41.93 -109.59 -23.71
N SER A 152 -42.38 -109.92 -22.50
CA SER A 152 -42.72 -108.96 -21.44
C SER A 152 -41.52 -108.08 -21.07
N SER A 153 -40.35 -108.69 -20.84
CA SER A 153 -39.09 -108.00 -20.56
C SER A 153 -38.67 -107.06 -21.70
N LYS A 154 -38.73 -107.51 -22.96
CA LYS A 154 -38.44 -106.69 -24.15
C LYS A 154 -39.39 -105.50 -24.29
N GLU A 155 -40.67 -105.68 -24.00
CA GLU A 155 -41.64 -104.57 -24.02
C GLU A 155 -41.39 -103.58 -22.88
N GLN A 156 -41.01 -104.04 -21.68
CA GLN A 156 -40.63 -103.19 -20.57
C GLN A 156 -39.36 -102.37 -20.87
N ILE A 157 -38.32 -103.02 -21.43
CA ILE A 157 -37.09 -102.35 -21.88
C ILE A 157 -37.40 -101.28 -22.94
N SER A 158 -38.30 -101.55 -23.90
CA SER A 158 -38.71 -100.55 -24.89
C SER A 158 -39.38 -99.33 -24.25
N LYS A 159 -40.29 -99.54 -23.29
CA LYS A 159 -40.97 -98.46 -22.57
C LYS A 159 -39.97 -97.58 -21.80
N THR A 160 -39.07 -98.18 -21.02
CA THR A 160 -38.04 -97.44 -20.29
C THR A 160 -37.05 -96.72 -21.22
N LEU A 161 -36.73 -97.30 -22.39
CA LEU A 161 -35.91 -96.63 -23.40
C LEU A 161 -36.63 -95.42 -24.02
N ASP A 162 -37.93 -95.51 -24.28
CA ASP A 162 -38.75 -94.41 -24.82
C ASP A 162 -39.14 -93.36 -23.76
N GLU A 163 -39.03 -93.69 -22.48
CA GLU A 163 -39.03 -92.74 -21.36
C GLU A 163 -37.69 -91.98 -21.31
N ALA A 164 -36.56 -92.69 -21.23
CA ALA A 164 -35.23 -92.09 -21.21
C ALA A 164 -34.96 -91.17 -22.41
N LYS A 165 -35.45 -91.53 -23.61
CA LYS A 165 -35.41 -90.63 -24.79
C LYS A 165 -36.19 -89.33 -24.55
N ARG A 166 -37.41 -89.41 -24.02
CA ARG A 166 -38.27 -88.22 -23.77
C ARG A 166 -37.66 -87.31 -22.72
N ASP A 167 -37.14 -87.88 -21.63
CA ASP A 167 -36.48 -87.12 -20.56
C ASP A 167 -35.21 -86.43 -21.08
N TRP A 168 -34.41 -87.12 -21.91
CA TRP A 168 -33.23 -86.52 -22.55
C TRP A 168 -33.59 -85.38 -23.50
N HIS A 169 -34.61 -85.53 -24.36
CA HIS A 169 -35.09 -84.45 -25.23
C HIS A 169 -35.66 -83.27 -24.41
N SER A 170 -36.33 -83.54 -23.28
CA SER A 170 -36.83 -82.50 -22.38
C SER A 170 -35.70 -81.71 -21.72
N ALA A 171 -34.65 -82.41 -21.27
CA ALA A 171 -33.45 -81.79 -20.72
C ALA A 171 -32.67 -80.98 -21.78
N GLU A 172 -32.52 -81.50 -23.00
CA GLU A 172 -31.89 -80.79 -24.13
C GLU A 172 -32.64 -79.50 -24.45
N LEU A 173 -33.98 -79.55 -24.57
CA LEU A 173 -34.80 -78.35 -24.80
C LEU A 173 -34.69 -77.34 -23.65
N ALA A 174 -34.66 -77.79 -22.39
CA ALA A 174 -34.46 -76.91 -21.24
C ALA A 174 -33.09 -76.21 -21.26
N VAL A 175 -32.03 -76.92 -21.67
CA VAL A 175 -30.69 -76.33 -21.88
C VAL A 175 -30.72 -75.31 -23.02
N ILE A 176 -31.31 -75.64 -24.17
CA ILE A 176 -31.41 -74.73 -25.33
C ILE A 176 -32.16 -73.44 -24.97
N VAL A 177 -33.27 -73.55 -24.23
CA VAL A 177 -34.03 -72.37 -23.76
C VAL A 177 -33.18 -71.51 -22.82
N LYS A 178 -32.43 -72.13 -21.89
CA LYS A 178 -31.58 -71.40 -20.94
C LYS A 178 -30.36 -70.77 -21.62
N VAL A 179 -29.76 -71.42 -22.61
CA VAL A 179 -28.68 -70.84 -23.43
C VAL A 179 -29.19 -69.60 -24.17
N ARG A 180 -30.34 -69.69 -24.87
CA ARG A 180 -30.92 -68.52 -25.55
C ARG A 180 -31.26 -67.36 -24.61
N SER A 181 -31.71 -67.66 -23.39
CA SER A 181 -31.95 -66.64 -22.36
C SER A 181 -30.67 -65.91 -21.98
N LEU A 182 -29.58 -66.65 -21.77
CA LEU A 182 -28.26 -66.08 -21.46
C LEU A 182 -27.65 -65.35 -22.67
N GLU A 183 -27.88 -65.82 -23.89
CA GLU A 183 -27.47 -65.13 -25.13
C GLU A 183 -28.18 -63.78 -25.27
N SER A 184 -29.47 -63.67 -24.89
CA SER A 184 -30.17 -62.38 -24.82
C SER A 184 -29.52 -61.48 -23.78
N GLU A 185 -29.40 -61.95 -22.54
CA GLU A 185 -28.85 -61.19 -21.40
C GLU A 185 -27.42 -60.68 -21.67
N ILE A 186 -26.59 -61.49 -22.34
CA ILE A 186 -25.23 -61.10 -22.77
C ILE A 186 -25.26 -59.99 -23.83
N ASN A 187 -26.22 -59.98 -24.75
CA ASN A 187 -26.36 -58.90 -25.73
C ASN A 187 -26.92 -57.63 -25.08
N ASP A 188 -27.94 -57.74 -24.21
CA ASP A 188 -28.52 -56.61 -23.47
C ASP A 188 -27.45 -55.92 -22.60
N LEU A 189 -26.63 -56.68 -21.88
CA LEU A 189 -25.51 -56.17 -21.08
C LEU A 189 -24.40 -55.55 -21.94
N LYS A 190 -24.13 -56.11 -23.12
CA LYS A 190 -23.12 -55.58 -24.05
C LYS A 190 -23.54 -54.22 -24.63
N ASP A 191 -24.81 -54.08 -25.00
CA ASP A 191 -25.36 -52.81 -25.47
C ASP A 191 -25.44 -51.78 -24.33
N GLN A 192 -25.73 -52.20 -23.09
CA GLN A 192 -25.59 -51.33 -21.91
C GLN A 192 -24.14 -50.83 -21.75
N VAL A 193 -23.14 -51.72 -21.81
CA VAL A 193 -21.72 -51.36 -21.64
C VAL A 193 -21.24 -50.39 -22.71
N GLU A 194 -21.64 -50.55 -23.97
CA GLU A 194 -21.24 -49.63 -25.04
C GLU A 194 -21.96 -48.26 -24.93
N ASN A 195 -23.20 -48.22 -24.43
CA ASN A 195 -23.90 -46.99 -24.08
C ASN A 195 -23.26 -46.26 -22.88
N GLU A 196 -22.88 -46.97 -21.82
CA GLU A 196 -22.17 -46.42 -20.67
C GLU A 196 -20.79 -45.89 -21.06
N LYS A 197 -20.05 -46.64 -21.88
CA LYS A 197 -18.76 -46.23 -22.47
C LYS A 197 -18.90 -44.96 -23.30
N SER A 198 -19.88 -44.89 -24.20
CA SER A 198 -20.19 -43.71 -24.99
C SER A 198 -20.58 -42.50 -24.14
N SER A 199 -21.34 -42.72 -23.06
CA SER A 199 -21.75 -41.67 -22.13
C SER A 199 -20.56 -41.16 -21.30
N LYS A 200 -19.69 -42.05 -20.84
CA LYS A 200 -18.43 -41.72 -20.15
C LYS A 200 -17.46 -40.95 -21.04
N GLU A 201 -17.37 -41.30 -22.32
CA GLU A 201 -16.54 -40.56 -23.29
C GLU A 201 -17.05 -39.14 -23.53
N ARG A 202 -18.38 -38.95 -23.59
CA ARG A 202 -19.00 -37.60 -23.63
C ARG A 202 -18.67 -36.82 -22.36
N LEU A 203 -18.99 -37.36 -21.19
CA LEU A 203 -18.71 -36.71 -19.90
C LEU A 203 -17.23 -36.35 -19.71
N SER A 204 -16.30 -37.16 -20.24
CA SER A 204 -14.88 -36.82 -20.24
C SER A 204 -14.56 -35.60 -21.11
N LYS A 205 -15.12 -35.54 -22.33
CA LYS A 205 -14.91 -34.40 -23.25
C LYS A 205 -15.55 -33.12 -22.71
N ASP A 206 -16.75 -33.23 -22.15
CA ASP A 206 -17.48 -32.12 -21.53
C ASP A 206 -16.69 -31.58 -20.32
N LEU A 207 -16.13 -32.47 -19.48
CA LEU A 207 -15.27 -32.10 -18.35
C LEU A 207 -13.95 -31.45 -18.82
N ASP A 208 -13.29 -32.00 -19.84
CA ASP A 208 -12.07 -31.42 -20.42
C ASP A 208 -12.33 -30.03 -21.02
N GLU A 209 -13.53 -29.78 -21.55
CA GLU A 209 -13.93 -28.47 -22.08
C GLU A 209 -14.26 -27.49 -20.95
N VAL A 210 -14.99 -27.91 -19.91
CA VAL A 210 -15.23 -27.11 -18.71
C VAL A 210 -13.90 -26.70 -18.05
N ASN A 211 -12.94 -27.61 -17.93
CA ASN A 211 -11.61 -27.30 -17.39
C ASN A 211 -10.83 -26.29 -18.25
N ARG A 212 -10.88 -26.42 -19.58
CA ARG A 212 -10.26 -25.44 -20.51
C ARG A 212 -10.92 -24.06 -20.41
N ASN A 213 -12.25 -24.01 -20.35
CA ASN A 213 -13.00 -22.77 -20.23
C ASN A 213 -12.78 -22.10 -18.87
N LEU A 214 -12.69 -22.88 -17.78
CA LEU A 214 -12.35 -22.40 -16.44
C LEU A 214 -10.97 -21.74 -16.43
N HIS A 215 -9.92 -22.45 -16.87
CA HIS A 215 -8.56 -21.88 -16.92
C HIS A 215 -8.45 -20.65 -17.83
N SER A 216 -9.21 -20.57 -18.91
CA SER A 216 -9.28 -19.36 -19.74
C SER A 216 -9.91 -18.17 -18.98
N ALA A 217 -10.99 -18.41 -18.22
CA ALA A 217 -11.64 -17.39 -17.42
C ALA A 217 -10.79 -16.96 -16.20
N GLU A 218 -10.09 -17.91 -15.55
CA GLU A 218 -9.13 -17.64 -14.47
C GLU A 218 -7.97 -16.77 -14.97
N LEU A 219 -7.41 -17.07 -16.15
CA LEU A 219 -6.34 -16.28 -16.76
C LEU A 219 -6.81 -14.86 -17.14
N GLU A 220 -8.01 -14.74 -17.73
CA GLU A 220 -8.61 -13.43 -18.05
C GLU A 220 -8.88 -12.61 -16.79
N ALA A 221 -9.43 -13.22 -15.74
CA ALA A 221 -9.68 -12.58 -14.45
C ALA A 221 -8.37 -12.13 -13.78
N THR A 222 -7.35 -13.00 -13.76
CA THR A 222 -6.02 -12.67 -13.21
C THR A 222 -5.38 -11.49 -13.95
N THR A 223 -5.48 -11.49 -15.29
CA THR A 223 -4.97 -10.39 -16.13
C THR A 223 -5.69 -9.07 -15.82
N LYS A 224 -7.03 -9.09 -15.69
CA LYS A 224 -7.82 -7.90 -15.32
C LYS A 224 -7.49 -7.39 -13.92
N ILE A 225 -7.30 -8.28 -12.95
CA ILE A 225 -6.89 -7.91 -11.59
C ILE A 225 -5.52 -7.21 -11.62
N GLN A 226 -4.54 -7.77 -12.33
CA GLN A 226 -3.20 -7.19 -12.44
C GLN A 226 -3.20 -5.80 -13.12
N VAL A 227 -4.05 -5.60 -14.14
CA VAL A 227 -4.26 -4.28 -14.75
C VAL A 227 -4.85 -3.30 -13.73
N LEU A 228 -5.95 -3.67 -13.06
CA LEU A 228 -6.60 -2.82 -12.05
C LEU A 228 -5.69 -2.49 -10.85
N GLU A 229 -4.80 -3.40 -10.44
CA GLU A 229 -3.79 -3.13 -9.41
C GLU A 229 -2.75 -2.10 -9.87
N SER A 230 -2.38 -2.12 -11.15
CA SER A 230 -1.48 -1.11 -11.74
C SER A 230 -2.15 0.26 -11.87
N GLU A 231 -3.40 0.32 -12.37
CA GLU A 231 -4.19 1.56 -12.46
C GLU A 231 -4.43 2.18 -11.08
N ASN A 232 -4.80 1.38 -10.08
CA ASN A 232 -5.00 1.84 -8.70
C ASN A 232 -3.69 2.36 -8.07
N SER A 233 -2.54 1.77 -8.43
CA SER A 233 -1.23 2.27 -8.02
C SER A 233 -0.90 3.63 -8.66
N GLU A 234 -1.23 3.83 -9.94
CA GLU A 234 -1.09 5.11 -10.65
C GLU A 234 -2.04 6.18 -10.07
N PHE A 235 -3.32 5.88 -9.88
CA PHE A 235 -4.28 6.78 -9.23
C PHE A 235 -3.81 7.19 -7.83
N LYS A 236 -3.26 6.26 -7.04
CA LYS A 236 -2.73 6.57 -5.70
C LYS A 236 -1.53 7.52 -5.77
N ALA A 237 -0.64 7.35 -6.75
CA ALA A 237 0.47 8.27 -6.99
C ALA A 237 -0.02 9.67 -7.44
N GLN A 238 -1.03 9.72 -8.32
CA GLN A 238 -1.66 10.96 -8.78
C GLN A 238 -2.33 11.73 -7.62
N VAL A 239 -3.06 11.04 -6.74
CA VAL A 239 -3.71 11.64 -5.57
C VAL A 239 -2.70 12.23 -4.58
N GLU A 240 -1.59 11.52 -4.30
CA GLU A 240 -0.56 12.03 -3.40
C GLU A 240 0.22 13.20 -4.04
N TYR A 241 0.45 13.18 -5.35
CA TYR A 241 0.97 14.32 -6.10
C TYR A 241 0.03 15.54 -6.01
N GLU A 242 -1.27 15.39 -6.33
CA GLU A 242 -2.22 16.50 -6.31
C GLU A 242 -2.40 17.08 -4.89
N LYS A 243 -2.35 16.23 -3.86
CA LYS A 243 -2.33 16.63 -2.45
C LYS A 243 -1.09 17.45 -2.10
N SER A 244 0.10 17.03 -2.52
CA SER A 244 1.34 17.80 -2.30
C SER A 244 1.36 19.14 -3.07
N PHE A 245 0.82 19.17 -4.30
CA PHE A 245 0.66 20.38 -5.10
C PHE A 245 -0.30 21.37 -4.43
N LYS A 246 -1.46 20.89 -3.93
CA LYS A 246 -2.42 21.72 -3.18
C LYS A 246 -1.82 22.25 -1.87
N GLN A 247 -1.04 21.45 -1.14
CA GLN A 247 -0.33 21.90 0.06
C GLN A 247 0.65 23.04 -0.27
N HIS A 248 1.53 22.85 -1.26
CA HIS A 248 2.47 23.88 -1.70
C HIS A 248 1.76 25.17 -2.15
N TYR A 249 0.61 25.05 -2.83
CA TYR A 249 -0.18 26.22 -3.23
C TYR A 249 -0.79 26.94 -2.02
N SER A 250 -1.25 26.21 -1.00
CA SER A 250 -1.72 26.78 0.27
C SER A 250 -0.60 27.48 1.04
N ASP A 251 0.55 26.81 1.21
CA ASP A 251 1.71 27.36 1.91
C ASP A 251 2.23 28.64 1.25
N SER A 252 2.24 28.67 -0.09
CA SER A 252 2.60 29.84 -0.89
C SER A 252 1.58 30.98 -0.77
N LEU A 253 0.28 30.68 -0.64
CA LEU A 253 -0.77 31.68 -0.52
C LEU A 253 -0.78 32.30 0.88
N ASP A 254 -0.58 31.48 1.93
CA ASP A 254 -0.35 31.96 3.29
C ASP A 254 0.92 32.81 3.39
N GLU A 255 2.00 32.46 2.67
CA GLU A 255 3.22 33.26 2.65
C GLU A 255 3.03 34.61 1.94
N VAL A 256 2.30 34.65 0.81
CA VAL A 256 1.90 35.91 0.18
C VAL A 256 1.06 36.75 1.14
N ASN A 257 0.12 36.15 1.88
CA ASN A 257 -0.74 36.86 2.82
C ASN A 257 0.03 37.41 4.04
N ARG A 258 0.98 36.63 4.59
CA ARG A 258 1.93 37.08 5.63
C ARG A 258 2.76 38.27 5.15
N ASN A 259 3.30 38.22 3.93
CA ASN A 259 4.09 39.31 3.37
C ASN A 259 3.24 40.55 3.06
N TRP A 260 1.97 40.38 2.65
CA TRP A 260 1.05 41.50 2.44
C TRP A 260 0.75 42.24 3.76
N HIS A 261 0.36 41.54 4.81
CA HIS A 261 0.14 42.15 6.14
C HIS A 261 1.41 42.79 6.71
N ASN A 262 2.59 42.18 6.50
CA ASN A 262 3.86 42.78 6.91
C ASN A 262 4.15 44.07 6.13
N ALA A 263 3.87 44.11 4.82
CA ALA A 263 4.02 45.32 4.01
C ALA A 263 3.02 46.43 4.42
N GLU A 264 1.77 46.06 4.70
CA GLU A 264 0.73 46.95 5.24
C GLU A 264 1.15 47.57 6.59
N PHE A 265 1.61 46.75 7.54
CA PHE A 265 2.11 47.22 8.83
C PHE A 265 3.31 48.16 8.69
N ASN A 266 4.28 47.82 7.83
CA ASN A 266 5.44 48.68 7.55
C ASN A 266 5.05 49.99 6.85
N ALA A 267 4.03 49.99 6.00
CA ALA A 267 3.49 51.21 5.37
C ALA A 267 2.80 52.10 6.41
N ALA A 268 1.99 51.53 7.30
CA ALA A 268 1.35 52.24 8.41
C ALA A 268 2.39 52.86 9.36
N ALA A 269 3.43 52.11 9.74
CA ALA A 269 4.53 52.60 10.58
C ALA A 269 5.30 53.76 9.92
N LYS A 270 5.63 53.64 8.62
CA LYS A 270 6.27 54.73 7.86
C LYS A 270 5.38 55.97 7.73
N ASN A 271 4.07 55.80 7.56
CA ASN A 271 3.14 56.93 7.50
C ASN A 271 3.00 57.63 8.86
N ALA A 272 2.98 56.88 9.97
CA ALA A 272 2.98 57.46 11.32
C ALA A 272 4.26 58.29 11.61
N GLU A 273 5.43 57.79 11.18
CA GLU A 273 6.68 58.56 11.32
C GLU A 273 6.71 59.78 10.39
N LEU A 274 6.16 59.69 9.16
CA LEU A 274 5.96 60.85 8.28
C LEU A 274 5.07 61.94 8.90
N CYS A 275 4.03 61.56 9.64
CA CYS A 275 3.21 62.51 10.38
C CYS A 275 3.99 63.22 11.49
N ARG A 276 4.79 62.48 12.29
CA ARG A 276 5.68 63.08 13.30
C ARG A 276 6.74 64.01 12.69
N VAL A 277 7.29 63.66 11.53
CA VAL A 277 8.25 64.52 10.81
C VAL A 277 7.59 65.80 10.29
N ARG A 278 6.35 65.73 9.78
CA ARG A 278 5.57 66.91 9.37
C ARG A 278 5.24 67.82 10.55
N GLU A 279 4.85 67.24 11.69
CA GLU A 279 4.58 67.97 12.94
C GLU A 279 5.84 68.71 13.44
N ARG A 280 6.99 68.01 13.49
CA ARG A 280 8.29 68.62 13.82
C ARG A 280 8.71 69.71 12.82
N LEU A 281 8.48 69.52 11.53
CA LEU A 281 8.78 70.53 10.51
C LEU A 281 7.93 71.78 10.72
N SER A 282 6.62 71.63 10.98
CA SER A 282 5.73 72.75 11.27
C SER A 282 6.14 73.54 12.51
N LEU A 283 6.68 72.88 13.54
CA LEU A 283 7.24 73.54 14.72
C LEU A 283 8.52 74.33 14.39
N VAL A 284 9.44 73.74 13.62
CA VAL A 284 10.68 74.42 13.18
C VAL A 284 10.38 75.61 12.26
N GLU A 285 9.38 75.51 11.38
CA GLU A 285 8.91 76.61 10.53
C GLU A 285 8.30 77.75 11.38
N ALA A 286 7.59 77.43 12.46
CA ALA A 286 7.08 78.43 13.41
C ALA A 286 8.21 79.10 14.22
N GLU A 287 9.17 78.33 14.76
CA GLU A 287 10.34 78.87 15.46
C GLU A 287 11.19 79.78 14.54
N ALA A 288 11.37 79.40 13.27
CA ALA A 288 12.07 80.22 12.29
C ALA A 288 11.32 81.54 11.99
N ALA A 289 9.98 81.50 11.92
CA ALA A 289 9.17 82.70 11.75
C ALA A 289 9.24 83.63 12.97
N GLU A 290 9.24 83.08 14.19
CA GLU A 290 9.42 83.86 15.43
C GLU A 290 10.81 84.50 15.49
N GLN A 291 11.89 83.76 15.17
CA GLN A 291 13.24 84.31 15.10
C GLN A 291 13.37 85.42 14.05
N ALA A 292 12.70 85.29 12.91
CA ALA A 292 12.68 86.34 11.87
C ALA A 292 11.98 87.62 12.37
N GLN A 293 10.86 87.49 13.10
CA GLN A 293 10.20 88.64 13.74
C GLN A 293 11.08 89.27 14.82
N LEU A 294 11.71 88.47 15.68
CA LEU A 294 12.62 88.95 16.71
C LEU A 294 13.84 89.69 16.12
N HIS A 295 14.37 89.23 14.99
CA HIS A 295 15.43 89.93 14.26
C HIS A 295 14.94 91.27 13.69
N ALA A 296 13.74 91.31 13.09
CA ALA A 296 13.17 92.56 12.57
C ALA A 296 12.93 93.61 13.67
N VAL A 297 12.44 93.19 14.85
CA VAL A 297 12.26 94.06 16.02
C VAL A 297 13.60 94.57 16.57
N LYS A 298 14.64 93.71 16.61
CA LYS A 298 16.00 94.13 17.00
C LYS A 298 16.57 95.18 16.05
N GLU A 299 16.44 94.98 14.75
CA GLU A 299 16.91 95.93 13.73
C GLU A 299 16.18 97.28 13.82
N GLN A 300 14.85 97.26 13.98
CA GLN A 300 14.07 98.47 14.22
C GLN A 300 14.52 99.21 15.49
N ASN A 301 14.80 98.49 16.58
CA ASN A 301 15.27 99.11 17.82
C ASN A 301 16.67 99.74 17.68
N ILE A 302 17.60 99.08 16.96
CA ILE A 302 18.90 99.65 16.59
C ILE A 302 18.70 100.94 15.77
N GLN A 303 17.80 100.93 14.78
CA GLN A 303 17.50 102.10 13.97
C GLN A 303 16.90 103.25 14.79
N ILE A 304 15.98 102.97 15.70
CA ILE A 304 15.37 103.96 16.62
C ILE A 304 16.43 104.56 17.56
N HIS A 305 17.29 103.73 18.17
CA HIS A 305 18.40 104.23 18.98
C HIS A 305 19.39 105.10 18.19
N ALA A 306 19.68 104.75 16.93
CA ALA A 306 20.52 105.56 16.06
C ALA A 306 19.85 106.92 15.72
N GLN A 307 18.56 106.91 15.37
CA GLN A 307 17.80 108.14 15.11
C GLN A 307 17.74 109.04 16.35
N PHE A 308 17.51 108.47 17.54
CA PHE A 308 17.51 109.19 18.80
C PHE A 308 18.88 109.83 19.09
N ARG A 309 19.98 109.08 18.95
CA ARG A 309 21.36 109.61 19.09
C ARG A 309 21.62 110.78 18.13
N VAL A 310 21.21 110.67 16.86
CA VAL A 310 21.35 111.77 15.88
C VAL A 310 20.52 113.01 16.25
N GLN A 311 19.24 112.84 16.63
CA GLN A 311 18.39 113.95 17.08
C GLN A 311 18.92 114.63 18.34
N PHE A 312 19.48 113.85 19.27
CA PHE A 312 20.10 114.38 20.48
C PHE A 312 21.36 115.20 20.16
N ILE A 313 22.21 114.74 19.23
CA ILE A 313 23.40 115.48 18.80
C ILE A 313 23.01 116.79 18.08
N LEU A 314 22.00 116.75 17.21
CA LEU A 314 21.52 117.95 16.50
C LEU A 314 20.92 119.00 17.46
N THR A 315 20.11 118.58 18.42
CA THR A 315 19.57 119.49 19.45
C THR A 315 20.65 120.01 20.40
N THR A 316 21.66 119.19 20.73
CA THR A 316 22.85 119.62 21.49
C THR A 316 23.61 120.70 20.74
N TYR A 317 23.91 120.49 19.46
CA TYR A 317 24.57 121.47 18.62
C TYR A 317 23.79 122.79 18.55
N HIS A 318 22.46 122.73 18.38
CA HIS A 318 21.62 123.93 18.40
C HIS A 318 21.72 124.67 19.74
N HIS A 319 21.63 123.97 20.88
CA HIS A 319 21.79 124.60 22.20
C HIS A 319 23.19 125.20 22.41
N VAL A 320 24.26 124.56 21.93
CA VAL A 320 25.62 125.13 21.95
C VAL A 320 25.69 126.42 21.13
N GLN A 321 25.02 126.48 19.98
CA GLN A 321 24.94 127.71 19.19
C GLN A 321 24.16 128.81 19.92
N VAL A 322 23.00 128.52 20.51
CA VAL A 322 22.22 129.49 21.30
C VAL A 322 23.04 130.02 22.48
N LEU A 323 23.79 129.14 23.17
CA LEU A 323 24.66 129.51 24.29
C LEU A 323 25.75 130.51 23.89
N LYS A 324 26.40 130.34 22.73
CA LYS A 324 27.36 131.34 22.19
C LYS A 324 26.71 132.72 22.04
N HIS A 325 25.54 132.78 21.40
CA HIS A 325 24.84 134.04 21.15
C HIS A 325 24.49 134.72 22.49
N MET A 326 23.85 134.00 23.41
CA MET A 326 23.53 134.53 24.75
C MET A 326 24.76 135.04 25.52
N MET A 327 25.92 134.41 25.36
CA MET A 327 27.15 134.85 26.03
C MET A 327 27.80 136.06 25.33
N HIS A 328 27.70 136.19 24.00
CA HIS A 328 28.08 137.41 23.29
C HIS A 328 27.13 138.57 23.63
N ASP A 329 25.82 138.32 23.67
CA ASP A 329 24.80 139.30 24.07
C ASP A 329 25.04 139.79 25.52
N TRP A 330 25.42 138.89 26.44
CA TRP A 330 25.76 139.25 27.82
C TRP A 330 27.06 140.06 27.90
N LYS A 331 28.10 139.70 27.12
CA LYS A 331 29.33 140.52 27.02
C LYS A 331 28.99 141.94 26.55
N ALA A 332 28.27 142.06 25.44
CA ALA A 332 27.88 143.33 24.85
C ALA A 332 27.02 144.19 25.80
N GLN A 333 26.14 143.59 26.61
CA GLN A 333 25.38 144.30 27.64
C GLN A 333 26.26 144.86 28.78
N VAL A 334 27.34 144.16 29.15
CA VAL A 334 28.28 144.64 30.17
C VAL A 334 29.17 145.74 29.59
N GLU A 335 29.70 145.57 28.37
CA GLU A 335 30.47 146.59 27.66
C GLU A 335 29.63 147.87 27.43
N GLN A 336 28.41 147.74 26.89
CA GLN A 336 27.48 148.86 26.69
C GLN A 336 27.17 149.58 28.01
N LYS A 337 26.92 148.86 29.11
CA LYS A 337 26.63 149.51 30.40
C LYS A 337 27.83 150.31 30.92
N ILE A 338 29.04 149.81 30.72
CA ILE A 338 30.27 150.51 31.13
C ILE A 338 30.46 151.78 30.29
N ASP A 339 30.16 151.72 28.98
CA ASP A 339 30.18 152.89 28.10
C ASP A 339 29.08 153.91 28.44
N GLU A 340 27.87 153.46 28.81
CA GLU A 340 26.78 154.32 29.28
C GLU A 340 27.10 155.00 30.63
N ASP A 341 27.66 154.26 31.60
CA ASP A 341 28.09 154.84 32.88
C ASP A 341 29.29 155.79 32.70
N TYR A 342 30.20 155.52 31.74
CA TYR A 342 31.33 156.39 31.39
C TYR A 342 30.92 157.73 30.77
N GLU A 343 30.15 157.74 29.67
CA GLU A 343 29.72 158.99 29.02
C GLU A 343 28.87 159.84 29.99
N LYS A 344 28.10 159.20 30.87
CA LYS A 344 27.34 159.87 31.92
C LYS A 344 28.22 160.51 33.00
N ASN A 345 29.30 159.86 33.45
CA ASN A 345 30.21 160.46 34.42
C ASN A 345 30.97 161.66 33.82
N LYS A 346 31.35 161.55 32.55
CA LYS A 346 31.97 162.58 31.71
C LYS A 346 31.07 163.81 31.46
N GLU A 347 29.75 163.69 31.57
CA GLU A 347 28.81 164.83 31.62
C GLU A 347 28.75 165.53 33.00
N ASN A 348 29.24 164.90 34.08
CA ASN A 348 29.05 165.39 35.46
C ASN A 348 30.33 165.92 36.13
N GLU A 349 31.53 165.57 35.64
CA GLU A 349 32.81 166.05 36.19
C GLU A 349 33.52 167.01 35.22
N SER A 350 33.51 168.32 35.52
CA SER A 350 34.10 169.36 34.63
C SER A 350 35.63 169.46 34.70
N ASP A 351 36.24 168.87 35.72
CA ASP A 351 37.63 169.12 36.13
C ASP A 351 38.53 167.87 36.04
N ALA A 352 37.99 166.72 35.62
CA ALA A 352 38.75 165.49 35.38
C ALA A 352 39.50 165.57 34.03
N THR A 353 40.71 164.97 33.94
CA THR A 353 41.40 164.93 32.65
C THR A 353 40.81 163.85 31.74
N SER A 354 40.96 164.04 30.42
CA SER A 354 40.51 163.05 29.42
C SER A 354 41.28 161.71 29.50
N LEU A 355 42.36 161.63 30.29
CA LEU A 355 43.20 160.44 30.44
C LEU A 355 42.78 159.64 31.68
N ASP A 356 42.48 160.33 32.80
CA ASP A 356 41.89 159.71 34.00
C ASP A 356 40.57 159.00 33.70
N ALA A 357 39.70 159.63 32.90
CA ALA A 357 38.40 159.08 32.53
C ALA A 357 38.53 157.77 31.73
N GLU A 358 39.44 157.73 30.75
CA GLU A 358 39.65 156.53 29.92
C GLU A 358 40.35 155.41 30.70
N TYR A 359 41.22 155.76 31.66
CA TYR A 359 41.80 154.81 32.62
C TYR A 359 40.70 154.13 33.45
N GLU A 360 39.77 154.89 34.04
CA GLU A 360 38.66 154.31 34.82
C GLU A 360 37.65 153.54 33.96
N ARG A 361 37.48 153.90 32.68
CA ARG A 361 36.72 153.10 31.71
C ARG A 361 37.38 151.75 31.44
N LEU A 362 38.68 151.74 31.13
CA LEU A 362 39.45 150.50 30.89
C LEU A 362 39.48 149.61 32.14
N LYS A 363 39.66 150.20 33.32
CA LYS A 363 39.57 149.51 34.62
C LYS A 363 38.18 148.90 34.84
N SER A 364 37.11 149.63 34.53
CA SER A 364 35.74 149.11 34.57
C SER A 364 35.51 147.96 33.58
N LEU A 365 36.08 148.02 32.37
CA LEU A 365 36.07 146.92 31.40
C LEU A 365 36.80 145.68 31.93
N ILE A 366 37.97 145.85 32.57
CA ILE A 366 38.74 144.76 33.18
C ILE A 366 37.95 144.09 34.31
N GLU A 367 37.35 144.88 35.22
CA GLU A 367 36.52 144.38 36.32
C GLU A 367 35.24 143.70 35.80
N GLY A 368 34.62 144.25 34.75
CA GLY A 368 33.48 143.65 34.06
C GLY A 368 33.81 142.29 33.41
N HIS A 369 34.96 142.18 32.76
CA HIS A 369 35.44 140.91 32.21
C HIS A 369 35.73 139.88 33.32
N ASP A 370 36.39 140.27 34.42
CA ASP A 370 36.58 139.38 35.58
C ASP A 370 35.25 138.92 36.19
N TYR A 371 34.25 139.80 36.29
CA TYR A 371 32.92 139.44 36.78
C TYR A 371 32.26 138.38 35.88
N ILE A 372 32.33 138.53 34.56
CA ILE A 372 31.82 137.54 33.60
C ILE A 372 32.60 136.22 33.73
N ILE A 373 33.94 136.27 33.67
CA ILE A 373 34.83 135.10 33.73
C ILE A 373 34.59 134.26 34.99
N ASN A 374 34.56 134.91 36.17
CA ASN A 374 34.36 134.21 37.45
C ASN A 374 32.98 133.54 37.53
N ASN A 375 31.92 134.19 37.03
CA ASN A 375 30.58 133.60 36.96
C ASN A 375 30.50 132.44 35.95
N ILE A 376 31.21 132.51 34.81
CA ILE A 376 31.28 131.38 33.87
C ILE A 376 32.00 130.20 34.52
N LYS A 377 33.18 130.40 35.12
CA LYS A 377 33.97 129.36 35.79
C LYS A 377 33.20 128.66 36.91
N LYS A 378 32.53 129.41 37.79
CA LYS A 378 31.65 128.87 38.85
C LYS A 378 30.43 128.10 38.30
N GLY A 379 30.00 128.42 37.08
CA GLY A 379 29.00 127.62 36.37
C GLY A 379 29.58 126.35 35.73
N ASN A 380 30.85 126.36 35.33
CA ASN A 380 31.55 125.22 34.73
C ASN A 380 31.79 124.08 35.74
N GLU A 381 32.12 124.42 37.00
CA GLU A 381 32.27 123.46 38.11
C GLU A 381 31.09 122.47 38.18
N LYS A 382 29.86 123.01 38.15
CA LYS A 382 28.63 122.19 38.18
C LYS A 382 28.45 121.28 36.97
N PHE A 383 28.95 121.68 35.79
CA PHE A 383 28.96 120.80 34.62
C PHE A 383 29.99 119.69 34.78
N VAL A 384 31.18 119.99 35.29
CA VAL A 384 32.23 118.99 35.56
C VAL A 384 31.73 117.93 36.55
N ASP A 385 31.11 118.33 37.67
CA ASP A 385 30.50 117.41 38.62
C ASP A 385 29.41 116.55 37.96
N SER A 386 28.49 117.19 37.20
CA SER A 386 27.40 116.48 36.51
C SER A 386 27.88 115.50 35.43
N ILE A 387 28.98 115.81 34.74
CA ILE A 387 29.63 114.89 33.79
C ILE A 387 30.21 113.70 34.54
N LYS A 388 30.95 113.97 35.63
CA LYS A 388 31.61 112.95 36.43
C LYS A 388 30.61 111.95 37.03
N ASP A 389 29.56 112.45 37.67
CA ASP A 389 28.49 111.62 38.27
C ASP A 389 27.84 110.69 37.23
N ILE A 390 27.73 111.11 35.97
CA ILE A 390 27.20 110.29 34.87
C ILE A 390 28.24 109.28 34.36
N ARG A 391 29.51 109.68 34.23
CA ARG A 391 30.59 108.84 33.68
C ARG A 391 31.08 107.77 34.69
N GLU A 392 30.85 107.95 35.99
CA GLU A 392 31.20 106.98 37.05
C GLU A 392 30.06 105.97 37.38
N LEU A 393 28.91 106.04 36.69
CA LEU A 393 27.85 105.02 36.80
C LEU A 393 28.32 103.65 36.28
N GLU A 394 28.03 102.59 37.03
CA GLU A 394 28.39 101.20 36.65
C GLU A 394 27.65 100.71 35.39
N ASN A 395 26.41 101.19 35.17
CA ASN A 395 25.59 100.89 34.00
C ASN A 395 24.83 102.17 33.56
N PRO A 396 25.47 103.12 32.87
CA PRO A 396 24.82 104.34 32.42
C PRO A 396 23.79 104.02 31.32
N THR A 397 22.63 104.68 31.36
CA THR A 397 21.67 104.54 30.27
C THR A 397 22.18 105.29 29.03
N PRO A 398 21.81 104.89 27.79
CA PRO A 398 22.20 105.63 26.59
C PRO A 398 21.72 107.09 26.53
N VAL A 399 20.73 107.45 27.35
CA VAL A 399 20.28 108.85 27.54
C VAL A 399 21.21 109.61 28.48
N ALA A 400 21.73 108.94 29.52
CA ALA A 400 22.72 109.52 30.43
C ALA A 400 24.07 109.74 29.71
N GLU A 401 24.56 108.75 28.95
CA GLU A 401 25.77 108.91 28.11
C GLU A 401 25.72 110.19 27.26
N LEU A 402 24.61 110.36 26.52
CA LEU A 402 24.35 111.53 25.69
C LEU A 402 24.24 112.82 26.52
N ALA A 403 23.68 112.78 27.72
CA ALA A 403 23.62 113.94 28.61
C ALA A 403 25.01 114.41 29.04
N ALA A 404 25.95 113.50 29.34
CA ALA A 404 27.35 113.84 29.56
C ALA A 404 28.00 114.44 28.30
N ASP A 405 27.82 113.83 27.12
CA ASP A 405 28.34 114.38 25.85
C ASP A 405 27.83 115.82 25.59
N ARG A 406 26.58 116.13 25.97
CA ARG A 406 26.00 117.48 25.91
C ARG A 406 26.62 118.45 26.91
N PHE A 407 26.83 118.03 28.15
CA PHE A 407 27.47 118.86 29.17
C PHE A 407 28.94 119.13 28.82
N GLU A 408 29.67 118.15 28.29
CA GLU A 408 31.02 118.32 27.76
C GLU A 408 31.05 119.34 26.60
N ALA A 409 30.08 119.28 25.69
CA ALA A 409 29.96 120.25 24.60
C ALA A 409 29.64 121.69 25.09
N PHE A 410 28.82 121.85 26.13
CA PHE A 410 28.58 123.17 26.75
C PHE A 410 29.81 123.68 27.51
N LEU A 411 30.46 122.81 28.29
CA LEU A 411 31.67 123.13 29.06
C LEU A 411 32.78 123.64 28.14
N HIS A 412 33.11 122.87 27.10
CA HIS A 412 34.16 123.19 26.13
C HIS A 412 33.93 124.53 25.39
N GLU A 413 32.67 124.89 25.12
CA GLU A 413 32.37 126.18 24.46
C GLU A 413 32.41 127.35 25.45
N ARG A 414 31.97 127.15 26.70
CA ARG A 414 32.11 128.14 27.78
C ARG A 414 33.58 128.41 28.12
N GLU A 415 34.43 127.38 28.07
CA GLU A 415 35.87 127.49 28.28
C GLU A 415 36.58 128.29 27.18
N LYS A 416 36.22 128.10 25.90
CA LYS A 416 36.71 128.97 24.82
C LYS A 416 36.37 130.43 25.05
N MET A 417 35.15 130.69 25.51
CA MET A 417 34.70 132.06 25.73
C MET A 417 35.36 132.69 26.97
N VAL A 418 35.64 131.91 28.01
CA VAL A 418 36.54 132.33 29.10
C VAL A 418 37.93 132.69 28.55
N ALA A 419 38.53 131.84 27.71
CA ALA A 419 39.85 132.11 27.13
C ALA A 419 39.85 133.35 26.20
N GLN A 420 38.75 133.62 25.48
CA GLN A 420 38.58 134.86 24.71
C GLN A 420 38.50 136.07 25.64
N LEU A 421 37.62 136.05 26.64
CA LEU A 421 37.45 137.15 27.61
C LEU A 421 38.73 137.41 28.42
N GLU A 422 39.51 136.36 28.73
CA GLU A 422 40.82 136.48 29.35
C GLU A 422 41.83 137.15 28.41
N SER A 423 41.82 136.83 27.11
CA SER A 423 42.67 137.51 26.12
C SER A 423 42.28 138.98 25.93
N GLU A 424 40.98 139.28 25.80
CA GLU A 424 40.45 140.64 25.67
C GLU A 424 40.75 141.47 26.93
N LYS A 425 40.59 140.89 28.13
CA LYS A 425 41.04 141.51 29.38
C LYS A 425 42.54 141.83 29.38
N GLN A 426 43.41 140.92 28.91
CA GLN A 426 44.85 141.18 28.87
C GLN A 426 45.20 142.30 27.88
N GLU A 427 44.46 142.45 26.78
CA GLU A 427 44.60 143.58 25.86
C GLU A 427 44.22 144.91 26.52
N PHE A 428 43.14 144.96 27.31
CA PHE A 428 42.82 146.14 28.13
C PHE A 428 43.87 146.42 29.22
N VAL A 429 44.37 145.39 29.92
CA VAL A 429 45.44 145.55 30.93
C VAL A 429 46.73 146.07 30.31
N GLN A 430 47.11 145.59 29.11
CA GLN A 430 48.26 146.12 28.40
C GLN A 430 48.03 147.56 27.97
N THR A 431 46.85 147.91 27.46
CA THR A 431 46.49 149.30 27.09
C THR A 431 46.58 150.26 28.28
N VAL A 432 46.16 149.82 29.47
CA VAL A 432 46.30 150.59 30.72
C VAL A 432 47.78 150.79 31.09
N ASN A 433 48.61 149.75 30.99
CA ASN A 433 50.05 149.85 31.26
C ASN A 433 50.76 150.76 30.25
N ASP A 434 50.49 150.60 28.95
CA ASP A 434 51.11 151.36 27.86
C ASP A 434 50.80 152.87 27.98
N ASN A 435 49.55 153.21 28.32
CA ASN A 435 49.15 154.60 28.58
C ASN A 435 49.87 155.19 29.82
N TRP A 436 50.10 154.40 30.86
CA TRP A 436 50.76 154.85 32.10
C TRP A 436 52.29 154.97 31.95
N GLU A 437 52.91 154.06 31.19
CA GLU A 437 54.35 154.11 30.89
C GLU A 437 54.71 155.30 29.98
N PHE A 438 53.76 155.78 29.16
CA PHE A 438 53.91 157.01 28.36
C PHE A 438 53.99 158.28 29.23
N ASP A 439 53.13 158.42 30.24
CA ASP A 439 53.19 159.56 31.19
C ASP A 439 54.45 159.52 32.07
N SER A 440 54.95 158.32 32.40
CA SER A 440 56.23 158.17 33.10
C SER A 440 57.44 158.60 32.28
N GLN A 441 57.35 158.62 30.94
CA GLN A 441 58.42 159.13 30.08
C GLN A 441 58.29 160.64 29.80
N MET A 442 57.06 161.17 29.77
CA MET A 442 56.80 162.62 29.63
C MET A 442 57.18 163.45 30.87
N THR A 443 57.47 162.82 32.01
CA THR A 443 57.80 163.50 33.27
C THR A 443 59.29 163.53 33.63
N ASP A 444 60.12 162.65 33.05
CA ASP A 444 61.54 162.50 33.42
C ASP A 444 62.57 163.02 32.38
N GLU A 445 62.19 163.45 31.16
CA GLU A 445 63.13 164.05 30.17
C GLU A 445 63.61 165.48 30.51
N VAL A 446 63.90 165.75 31.79
CA VAL A 446 64.69 166.91 32.26
C VAL A 446 65.79 166.49 33.24
N ALA A 447 66.43 165.33 32.99
CA ALA A 447 67.66 164.92 33.68
C ALA A 447 68.67 164.16 32.78
N GLU A 448 69.94 164.41 33.06
CA GLU A 448 71.21 163.80 32.64
C GLU A 448 71.13 162.35 32.08
N GLU A 449 71.63 162.02 30.88
CA GLU A 449 73.02 161.98 30.37
C GLU A 449 73.58 160.53 30.26
N MET A 450 73.99 160.14 29.04
CA MET A 450 74.81 158.96 28.65
C MET A 450 74.39 157.54 29.09
N ILE A 451 74.15 156.67 28.09
CA ILE A 451 75.04 155.54 27.70
C ILE A 451 74.56 154.93 26.36
N GLU A 452 75.41 154.12 25.70
CA GLU A 452 75.36 153.80 24.25
C GLU A 452 75.30 152.28 23.95
N ILE A 453 75.14 151.92 22.66
CA ILE A 453 75.41 150.62 21.98
C ILE A 453 74.43 149.40 22.22
N PRO A 454 74.36 148.34 21.36
CA PRO A 454 73.31 148.34 20.32
C PRO A 454 72.54 147.00 20.02
N ILE A 455 71.49 147.15 19.21
CA ILE A 455 71.04 146.35 18.04
C ILE A 455 71.70 144.97 17.78
N ASP A 456 70.87 143.93 17.60
CA ASP A 456 70.99 143.01 16.44
C ASP A 456 69.62 142.40 16.04
N ASN A 457 69.32 142.38 14.73
CA ASN A 457 68.04 141.91 14.19
C ASN A 457 68.28 141.11 12.90
N LYS A 458 67.83 139.85 12.85
CA LYS A 458 68.18 138.90 11.77
C LYS A 458 66.98 138.24 11.11
N GLU A 459 66.29 139.01 10.27
CA GLU A 459 65.27 138.52 9.35
C GLU A 459 65.88 137.53 8.32
N LYS A 460 65.24 136.36 8.13
CA LYS A 460 65.72 135.33 7.18
C LYS A 460 65.13 135.55 5.80
N THR A 461 65.99 135.91 4.83
CA THR A 461 65.58 136.37 3.50
C THR A 461 64.82 135.31 2.67
N LYS A 462 64.04 135.81 1.69
CA LYS A 462 63.07 135.02 0.90
C LYS A 462 63.69 133.92 0.01
N ALA A 463 65.02 133.82 -0.09
CA ALA A 463 65.72 132.83 -0.91
C ALA A 463 65.57 131.38 -0.37
N ASP A 464 65.77 131.16 0.93
CA ASP A 464 65.84 129.80 1.48
C ASP A 464 64.48 129.10 1.57
N ARG A 465 63.40 129.86 1.79
CA ARG A 465 62.01 129.37 1.67
C ARG A 465 61.74 128.73 0.29
N LYS A 466 62.43 129.16 -0.78
CA LYS A 466 62.28 128.59 -2.14
C LYS A 466 63.04 127.26 -2.33
N LYS A 467 64.19 127.06 -1.67
CA LYS A 467 64.91 125.78 -1.66
C LYS A 467 64.14 124.71 -0.86
N ALA A 468 63.67 125.05 0.34
CA ALA A 468 62.92 124.14 1.21
C ALA A 468 61.63 123.60 0.54
N LYS A 469 60.85 124.45 -0.13
CA LYS A 469 59.58 124.08 -0.78
C LYS A 469 59.75 123.07 -1.93
N ASN A 470 60.92 123.05 -2.59
CA ASN A 470 61.24 122.09 -3.64
C ASN A 470 61.74 120.74 -3.09
N ALA A 471 62.42 120.72 -1.93
CA ALA A 471 62.78 119.47 -1.25
C ALA A 471 61.53 118.70 -0.80
N ALA A 472 60.59 119.39 -0.14
CA ALA A 472 59.33 118.80 0.33
C ALA A 472 58.50 118.19 -0.83
N LYS A 473 58.40 118.88 -1.98
CA LYS A 473 57.70 118.35 -3.17
C LYS A 473 58.33 117.09 -3.75
N LYS A 474 59.66 116.90 -3.65
CA LYS A 474 60.32 115.64 -4.05
C LYS A 474 60.05 114.50 -3.06
N ALA A 475 60.04 114.77 -1.75
CA ALA A 475 59.73 113.77 -0.73
C ALA A 475 58.31 113.21 -0.86
N ALA A 476 57.29 114.08 -0.93
CA ALA A 476 55.89 113.68 -1.04
C ALA A 476 55.59 112.84 -2.30
N LYS A 477 56.26 113.14 -3.43
CA LYS A 477 56.10 112.37 -4.68
C LYS A 477 56.77 110.98 -4.63
N LYS A 478 57.73 110.77 -3.72
CA LYS A 478 58.34 109.46 -3.45
C LYS A 478 57.43 108.60 -2.55
N ALA A 479 56.83 109.21 -1.51
CA ALA A 479 55.90 108.54 -0.59
C ALA A 479 54.64 108.01 -1.29
N LYS A 480 53.96 108.82 -2.13
CA LYS A 480 52.77 108.35 -2.87
C LYS A 480 53.05 107.15 -3.80
N LYS A 481 54.28 106.98 -4.28
CA LYS A 481 54.67 105.82 -5.12
C LYS A 481 55.01 104.55 -4.31
N ALA A 482 55.13 104.65 -2.99
CA ALA A 482 55.30 103.51 -2.09
C ALA A 482 53.95 102.88 -1.69
N ASN A 483 52.99 103.67 -1.20
CA ASN A 483 51.68 103.14 -0.79
C ASN A 483 50.90 102.49 -1.95
N ALA A 484 50.99 103.06 -3.16
CA ALA A 484 50.41 102.46 -4.37
C ALA A 484 51.01 101.08 -4.74
N LYS A 485 52.14 100.69 -4.14
CA LYS A 485 52.75 99.37 -4.30
C LYS A 485 52.40 98.37 -3.19
N LYS A 486 51.81 98.83 -2.06
CA LYS A 486 51.24 97.94 -1.03
C LYS A 486 49.79 97.56 -1.33
N ALA A 487 48.96 98.54 -1.70
CA ALA A 487 47.52 98.34 -1.98
C ALA A 487 47.20 97.43 -3.19
N ASN A 488 48.22 96.85 -3.84
CA ASN A 488 48.09 95.96 -4.99
C ASN A 488 48.75 94.58 -4.72
N ALA A 489 48.91 94.23 -3.44
CA ALA A 489 49.42 92.94 -2.93
C ALA A 489 48.50 92.34 -1.83
N GLU A 490 47.32 92.92 -1.61
CA GLU A 490 46.26 92.47 -0.69
C GLU A 490 44.93 92.32 -1.47
N LYS A 491 45.03 91.82 -2.71
CA LYS A 491 43.98 91.32 -3.59
C LYS A 491 44.50 90.07 -4.29
#